data_AF-L9V5I1-F1
#
_entry.id   AF-L9V5I1-F1
#
_cell.length_a   1.000
_cell.length_b   1.000
_cell.length_c   1.000
_cell.angle_alpha   90.00
_cell.angle_beta   90.00
_cell.angle_gamma   90.00
#
_symmetry.space_group_name_H-M   'P 1'
#
loop_
_entity.id
_entity.type
_entity.pdbx_description
1 polymer ?
#
loop_
_entity_poly.entity_id
_entity_poly.type
_entity_poly.pdbx_seq_one_letter_code
_entity_poly.pdbx_strand_id
1 'polypeptide(L)' 'DVYKRQVVDTVALDGYKLLLEDGSWILIRPSGTEPKMRVYAETPAGEQLESLLDAGSELVEAQLA' A
#
# COMPACT_ATOMS: atom_id res chain seq x y z
N ASP A 1 -3.09 -14.74 1.71
CA ASP A 1 -1.78 -14.38 1.13
C ASP A 1 -1.96 -13.07 0.38
N VAL A 2 -1.34 -12.01 0.89
CA VAL A 2 -1.52 -10.64 0.36
C VAL A 2 -1.06 -10.53 -1.08
N TYR A 3 -0.01 -11.27 -1.45
CA TYR A 3 0.63 -11.18 -2.77
C TYR A 3 -0.15 -11.89 -3.89
N LYS A 4 -1.22 -12.62 -3.55
CA LYS A 4 -2.07 -13.29 -4.55
C LYS A 4 -3.25 -12.46 -5.03
N ARG A 5 -3.47 -11.29 -4.42
CA ARG A 5 -4.61 -10.43 -4.73
C ARG A 5 -4.37 -9.62 -5.99
N GLN A 6 -5.40 -9.46 -6.80
CA GLN A 6 -5.34 -8.56 -7.95
C GLN A 6 -5.55 -7.11 -7.53
N VAL A 7 -4.74 -6.21 -8.09
CA VAL A 7 -5.02 -4.77 -8.08
C VAL A 7 -6.10 -4.52 -9.13
N VAL A 8 -7.27 -4.08 -8.69
CA VAL A 8 -8.43 -3.83 -9.56
C VAL A 8 -8.51 -2.38 -10.02
N ASP A 9 -7.91 -1.45 -9.28
CA ASP A 9 -7.80 -0.05 -9.67
C ASP A 9 -6.61 0.63 -8.99
N THR A 10 -6.16 1.74 -9.59
CA THR A 10 -5.10 2.60 -9.03
C THR A 10 -5.53 4.06 -9.06
N VAL A 11 -5.53 4.71 -7.90
CA VAL A 11 -5.74 6.16 -7.79
C VAL A 11 -4.41 6.84 -7.54
N ALA A 12 -3.99 7.71 -8.47
CA ALA A 12 -2.68 8.35 -8.48
C ALA A 12 -2.71 9.87 -8.17
N LEU A 13 -3.68 10.32 -7.37
CA LEU A 13 -3.87 11.76 -7.08
C LEU A 13 -2.86 12.31 -6.07
N ASP A 14 -2.50 11.53 -5.06
CA ASP A 14 -1.61 11.96 -3.98
C ASP A 14 -0.82 10.76 -3.44
N GLY A 15 0.16 10.35 -4.24
CA GLY A 15 0.78 9.03 -4.17
C GLY A 15 -0.01 7.99 -4.96
N TYR A 16 0.26 6.72 -4.71
CA TYR A 16 -0.37 5.58 -5.38
C TYR A 16 -1.23 4.82 -4.39
N LYS A 17 -2.55 4.89 -4.58
CA LYS A 17 -3.51 4.05 -3.88
C LYS A 17 -3.86 2.84 -4.75
N LEU A 18 -3.48 1.66 -4.31
CA LEU A 18 -3.79 0.39 -4.96
C LEU A 18 -5.06 -0.19 -4.31
N LEU A 19 -6.12 -0.35 -5.10
CA LEU A 19 -7.36 -0.97 -4.66
C LEU A 19 -7.31 -2.45 -5.01
N LEU A 20 -7.55 -3.31 -4.03
CA LEU A 20 -7.48 -4.76 -4.19
C LEU A 20 -8.87 -5.35 -4.39
N GLU A 21 -8.94 -6.50 -5.06
CA GLU A 21 -10.21 -7.17 -5.39
C GLU A 21 -11.09 -7.55 -4.19
N ASP A 22 -10.51 -7.66 -2.99
CA ASP A 22 -11.21 -7.97 -1.74
C ASP A 22 -11.69 -6.73 -0.96
N GLY A 23 -11.54 -5.55 -1.55
CA GLY A 23 -11.90 -4.27 -0.93
C GLY A 23 -10.83 -3.68 -0.01
N SER A 24 -9.73 -4.39 0.23
CA SER A 24 -8.56 -3.82 0.90
C SER A 24 -7.87 -2.79 0.00
N TRP A 25 -7.06 -1.91 0.59
CA TRP A 25 -6.22 -0.98 -0.17
C TRP A 25 -4.90 -0.69 0.52
N ILE A 26 -3.90 -0.31 -0.28
CA ILE A 26 -2.63 0.25 0.17
C ILE A 26 -2.49 1.65 -0.44
N LEU A 27 -2.04 2.64 0.31
CA LEU A 27 -1.64 3.96 -0.20
C LEU A 27 -0.17 4.20 0.15
N ILE A 28 0.64 4.43 -0.89
CA ILE A 28 2.04 4.83 -0.78
C ILE A 28 2.17 6.27 -1.26
N ARG A 29 2.72 7.16 -0.42
CA ARG A 29 2.95 8.55 -0.81
C ARG A 29 4.19 9.16 -0.17
N PRO A 30 4.87 10.10 -0.85
CA PRO A 30 5.88 10.93 -0.20
C PRO A 30 5.24 11.85 0.83
N SER A 31 5.97 12.12 1.91
CA SER A 31 5.60 13.17 2.85
C SER A 31 5.93 14.55 2.29
N GLY A 32 4.99 15.49 2.36
CA GLY A 32 5.22 16.88 1.95
C GLY A 32 6.01 17.72 2.96
N THR A 33 6.26 17.23 4.17
CA THR A 33 6.87 18.01 5.26
C THR A 33 8.12 17.36 5.87
N GLU A 34 8.38 16.10 5.55
CA GLU A 34 9.48 15.32 6.15
C GLU A 34 10.10 14.44 5.06
N PRO A 35 11.40 14.15 5.09
CA PRO A 35 12.07 13.30 4.09
C PRO A 35 11.76 11.82 4.33
N LYS A 36 10.49 11.42 4.18
CA LYS A 36 10.03 10.03 4.37
C LYS A 36 8.89 9.66 3.43
N MET A 37 8.77 8.36 3.18
CA MET A 37 7.60 7.75 2.55
C MET A 37 6.57 7.37 3.63
N ARG A 38 5.29 7.46 3.29
CA ARG A 38 4.18 6.98 4.11
C ARG A 38 3.49 5.82 3.41
N VAL A 39 3.23 4.77 4.17
CA VAL A 39 2.43 3.60 3.77
C VAL A 39 1.22 3.56 4.66
N TYR A 40 0.04 3.46 4.06
CA TYR A 40 -1.23 3.26 4.74
C TYR A 40 -1.88 2.01 4.17
N ALA A 41 -2.62 1.29 5.00
CA ALA A 41 -3.42 0.16 4.57
C ALA A 41 -4.77 0.14 5.28
N GLU A 42 -5.75 -0.46 4.63
CA GLU A 42 -7.04 -0.80 5.21
C GLU A 42 -7.49 -2.13 4.63
N THR A 43 -8.16 -2.92 5.45
CA THR A 43 -8.66 -4.23 5.05
C THR A 43 -9.87 -4.60 5.91
N PRO A 44 -10.85 -5.32 5.35
CA PRO A 44 -11.94 -5.91 6.13
C PRO A 44 -11.46 -7.05 7.04
N ALA A 45 -10.28 -7.61 6.79
CA ALA A 45 -9.71 -8.73 7.53
C ALA A 45 -8.55 -8.24 8.41
N GLY A 46 -8.85 -7.88 9.66
CA GLY A 46 -7.89 -7.20 10.55
C GLY A 46 -6.57 -7.95 10.76
N GLU A 47 -6.58 -9.28 10.71
CA GLU A 47 -5.38 -10.11 10.80
C GLU A 47 -4.41 -9.97 9.61
N GLN A 48 -4.85 -9.33 8.52
CA GLN A 48 -4.09 -9.15 7.28
C GLN A 48 -3.51 -7.73 7.16
N LEU A 49 -3.80 -6.84 8.13
CA LEU A 49 -3.38 -5.44 8.09
C LEU A 49 -1.86 -5.30 8.10
N GLU A 50 -1.17 -5.97 9.01
CA GLU A 50 0.29 -5.91 9.11
C GLU A 50 0.95 -6.41 7.81
N SER A 51 0.49 -7.53 7.27
CA SER A 51 1.01 -8.06 6.01
C SER A 51 0.77 -7.12 4.81
N LEU A 52 -0.28 -6.30 4.83
CA LEU A 52 -0.50 -5.26 3.81
C LEU A 52 0.46 -4.08 3.98
N LEU A 53 0.75 -3.67 5.22
CA LEU A 53 1.73 -2.63 5.51
C LEU A 53 3.15 -3.07 5.14
N ASP A 54 3.50 -4.32 5.44
CA ASP A 54 4.78 -4.93 5.05
C ASP A 54 4.93 -4.95 3.53
N ALA A 55 3.94 -5.49 2.80
CA ALA A 55 3.96 -5.51 1.34
C ALA A 55 4.06 -4.10 0.73
N GLY A 56 3.36 -3.12 1.29
CA GLY A 56 3.45 -1.73 0.87
C GLY A 56 4.84 -1.10 1.12
N SER A 57 5.49 -1.48 2.22
CA SER A 57 6.83 -1.00 2.58
C SER A 57 7.91 -1.65 1.70
N GLU A 58 7.84 -2.95 1.47
CA GLU A 58 8.73 -3.68 0.55
C GLU A 58 8.69 -3.10 -0.87
N LEU A 59 7.50 -2.74 -1.37
CA LEU A 59 7.34 -2.09 -2.68
C LEU A 59 8.10 -0.77 -2.77
N VAL A 60 8.17 -0.01 -1.68
CA VAL A 60 8.94 1.25 -1.62
C VAL A 60 10.43 0.94 -1.57
N GLU A 61 10.85 0.05 -0.67
CA GLU A 61 12.25 -0.31 -0.48
C GLU A 61 12.90 -0.88 -1.74
N ALA A 62 12.16 -1.71 -2.49
CA ALA A 62 12.62 -2.30 -3.74
C ALA A 62 12.99 -1.26 -4.82
N GLN A 63 12.48 -0.02 -4.73
CA GLN A 63 12.79 1.07 -5.67
C GLN A 63 13.78 2.10 -5.14
N LEU A 64 14.24 1.94 -3.89
CA LEU A 64 15.25 2.79 -3.28
C LEU A 64 16.64 2.13 -3.25
N ALA A 65 16.74 0.84 -3.62
CA ALA A 65 17.98 0.10 -3.81
C ALA A 65 18.59 0.36 -5.19
#